data_AF-A0A527ZC92-F1
#
_entry.id   AF-A0A527ZC92-F1
#
_cell.length_a   1.000
_cell.length_b   1.000
_cell.length_c   1.000
_cell.angle_alpha   90.00
_cell.angle_beta   90.00
_cell.angle_gamma   90.00
#
_symmetry.space_group_name_H-M   'P 1'
#
loop_
_entity.id
_entity.type
_entity.pdbx_description
1 polymer ?
#
loop_
_entity_poly.entity_id
_entity_poly.type
_entity_poly.pdbx_seq_one_letter_code
_entity_poly.pdbx_strand_id
1 'polypeptide(L)'
;IGEAGFHDLKRNIVPSIEGVPEAGWALVPSAHGQGFASEVVGRVLAWGDAAFGRARTVCIIDPENTASLNVAAKCGYREVLRT
;
A
#
# COMPACT_ATOMS: atom_id res chain seq x y z
N ILE A 1 11.45 -12.44 5.85
CA ILE A 1 11.76 -11.19 5.12
C ILE A 1 10.56 -10.24 5.11
N GLY A 2 9.36 -10.69 4.74
CA GLY A 2 8.14 -9.89 4.84
C GLY A 2 7.10 -10.27 3.79
N GLU A 3 6.10 -9.41 3.61
CA GLU A 3 5.03 -9.56 2.62
C GLU A 3 4.63 -8.21 2.03
N ALA A 4 4.03 -8.25 0.84
CA ALA A 4 3.33 -7.13 0.21
C ALA A 4 2.28 -7.67 -0.76
N GLY A 5 1.12 -7.01 -0.84
CA GLY A 5 0.01 -7.49 -1.66
C GLY A 5 -1.20 -6.60 -1.59
N PHE A 6 -2.34 -7.15 -2.05
CA PHE A 6 -3.65 -6.53 -1.94
C PHE A 6 -4.55 -7.36 -1.04
N HIS A 7 -5.45 -6.68 -0.34
CA HIS A 7 -6.44 -7.29 0.53
C HIS A 7 -7.77 -6.52 0.48
N ASP A 8 -8.86 -7.21 0.84
CA ASP A 8 -10.19 -6.63 1.08
C ASP A 8 -10.57 -6.94 2.53
N LEU A 9 -10.10 -6.10 3.45
CA LEU A 9 -10.18 -6.35 4.89
C LEU A 9 -11.56 -6.06 5.50
N LYS A 10 -12.56 -5.67 4.68
CA LYS A 10 -13.93 -5.39 5.13
C LYS A 10 -13.99 -4.48 6.37
N ARG A 11 -13.15 -3.44 6.37
CA ARG A 11 -12.98 -2.53 7.51
C ARG A 11 -14.23 -1.68 7.70
N ASN A 12 -14.69 -1.54 8.94
CA ASN A 12 -15.77 -0.62 9.29
C ASN A 12 -15.24 0.82 9.45
N ILE A 13 -15.03 1.51 8.31
CA ILE A 13 -14.50 2.89 8.25
C ILE A 13 -15.37 3.79 7.37
N VAL A 14 -15.30 5.10 7.61
CA VAL A 14 -16.00 6.13 6.82
C VAL A 14 -14.98 7.12 6.26
N PRO A 15 -14.94 7.35 4.93
CA PRO A 15 -15.72 6.69 3.88
C PRO A 15 -15.29 5.22 3.69
N SER A 16 -16.23 4.38 3.23
CA SER A 16 -15.94 2.98 2.93
C SER A 16 -14.99 2.86 1.75
N ILE A 17 -14.11 1.84 1.82
CA ILE A 17 -13.24 1.40 0.73
C ILE A 17 -13.60 0.00 0.23
N GLU A 18 -14.78 -0.52 0.61
CA GLU A 18 -15.23 -1.84 0.16
C GLU A 18 -15.23 -1.93 -1.37
N GLY A 19 -14.70 -3.04 -1.88
CA GLY A 19 -14.57 -3.27 -3.32
C GLY A 19 -13.40 -2.53 -3.98
N VAL A 20 -12.62 -1.74 -3.22
CA VAL A 20 -11.38 -1.12 -3.68
C VAL A 20 -10.19 -1.92 -3.12
N PRO A 21 -9.28 -2.44 -3.96
CA PRO A 21 -8.12 -3.18 -3.48
C PRO A 21 -7.25 -2.33 -2.53
N GLU A 22 -7.06 -2.80 -1.30
CA GLU A 22 -6.20 -2.18 -0.30
C GLU A 22 -4.79 -2.77 -0.43
N ALA A 23 -3.79 -1.97 -0.80
CA ALA A 23 -2.39 -2.36 -0.79
C ALA A 23 -1.81 -2.27 0.62
N GLY A 24 -1.05 -3.29 1.01
CA GLY A 24 -0.32 -3.34 2.27
C GLY A 24 1.01 -4.05 2.13
N TRP A 25 1.92 -3.74 3.05
CA TRP A 25 3.25 -4.32 3.12
C TRP A 25 3.79 -4.32 4.55
N ALA A 26 4.59 -5.33 4.86
CA ALA A 26 5.31 -5.45 6.11
C ALA A 26 6.63 -6.16 5.86
N LEU A 27 7.75 -5.53 6.22
CA LEU A 27 9.08 -6.13 6.13
C LEU A 27 9.72 -6.22 7.51
N VAL A 28 10.58 -7.22 7.70
CA VAL A 28 11.40 -7.34 8.92
C VAL A 28 12.34 -6.13 9.07
N PRO A 29 12.67 -5.71 10.31
CA PRO A 29 13.52 -4.53 10.54
C PRO A 29 14.87 -4.58 9.81
N SER A 30 15.47 -5.76 9.69
CA SER A 30 16.75 -5.94 8.98
C SER A 30 16.69 -5.69 7.48
N ALA A 31 15.50 -5.51 6.89
CA ALA A 31 15.27 -5.14 5.50
C ALA A 31 14.93 -3.65 5.32
N HIS A 32 14.78 -2.90 6.42
CA HIS A 32 14.44 -1.47 6.36
C HIS A 32 15.63 -0.65 5.85
N GLY A 33 15.35 0.52 5.27
CA GLY A 33 16.38 1.44 4.77
C GLY A 33 17.10 1.00 3.48
N GLN A 34 16.84 -0.20 2.96
CA GLN A 34 17.54 -0.78 1.80
C GLN A 34 16.77 -0.65 0.47
N GLY A 35 15.59 -0.04 0.48
CA GLY A 35 14.77 0.18 -0.73
C GLY A 35 13.87 -1.00 -1.13
N PHE A 36 13.96 -2.15 -0.45
CA PHE A 36 13.15 -3.34 -0.77
C PHE A 36 11.65 -3.08 -0.78
N ALA A 37 11.13 -2.29 0.17
CA ALA A 37 9.70 -2.00 0.23
C ALA A 37 9.22 -1.27 -1.04
N SER A 38 9.94 -0.24 -1.50
CA SER A 38 9.56 0.48 -2.73
C SER A 38 9.63 -0.42 -3.97
N GLU A 39 10.65 -1.28 -4.07
CA GLU A 39 10.76 -2.21 -5.19
C GLU A 39 9.61 -3.22 -5.21
N VAL A 40 9.37 -3.88 -4.08
CA VAL A 40 8.33 -4.93 -3.99
C VAL A 40 6.95 -4.33 -4.18
N VAL A 41 6.63 -3.22 -3.52
CA VAL A 41 5.33 -2.55 -3.67
C VAL A 41 5.13 -2.09 -5.11
N GLY A 42 6.14 -1.51 -5.76
CA GLY A 42 6.04 -1.15 -7.18
C GLY A 42 5.70 -2.33 -8.09
N ARG A 43 6.28 -3.50 -7.85
CA ARG A 43 5.96 -4.73 -8.61
C ARG A 43 4.55 -5.25 -8.31
N VAL A 44 4.12 -5.20 -7.04
CA VAL A 44 2.75 -5.56 -6.65
C VAL A 44 1.74 -4.67 -7.36
N LEU A 45 1.99 -3.36 -7.41
CA LEU A 45 1.12 -2.42 -8.12
C LEU A 45 1.07 -2.69 -9.63
N ALA A 46 2.23 -2.93 -10.26
CA ALA A 46 2.29 -3.26 -11.68
C ALA A 46 1.52 -4.56 -12.00
N TRP A 47 1.58 -5.55 -11.12
CA TRP A 47 0.76 -6.75 -11.23
C TRP A 47 -0.73 -6.44 -11.04
N GLY A 48 -1.08 -5.62 -10.03
CA GLY A 48 -2.46 -5.20 -9.74
C GLY A 48 -3.10 -4.45 -10.90
N ASP A 49 -2.35 -3.59 -11.59
CA ASP A 49 -2.82 -2.89 -12.79
C ASP A 49 -3.28 -3.87 -13.89
N ALA A 50 -2.54 -4.97 -14.09
CA ALA A 50 -2.90 -6.00 -15.04
C ALA A 50 -4.06 -6.88 -14.54
N ALA A 51 -4.06 -7.24 -13.26
CA ALA A 51 -5.04 -8.15 -12.66
C ALA A 51 -6.42 -7.50 -12.47
N PHE A 52 -6.46 -6.21 -12.15
CA PHE A 52 -7.69 -5.48 -11.82
C PHE A 52 -8.12 -4.48 -12.90
N GLY A 53 -7.48 -4.50 -14.07
CA GLY A 53 -7.83 -3.60 -15.18
C GLY A 53 -7.58 -2.12 -14.86
N ARG A 54 -6.47 -1.81 -14.19
CA ARG A 54 -6.09 -0.46 -13.73
C ARG A 54 -7.14 0.21 -12.82
N ALA A 55 -7.88 -0.60 -12.06
CA ALA A 55 -8.74 -0.08 -11.01
C ALA A 55 -7.94 0.75 -10.00
N ARG A 56 -8.59 1.75 -9.40
CA ARG A 56 -8.02 2.49 -8.27
C ARG A 56 -7.68 1.51 -7.15
N THR A 57 -6.51 1.71 -6.53
CA THR A 57 -6.12 1.04 -5.30
C THR A 57 -5.95 2.06 -4.18
N VAL A 58 -5.98 1.61 -2.92
CA VAL A 58 -5.80 2.47 -1.73
C VAL A 58 -4.81 1.84 -0.77
N CYS A 59 -4.22 2.63 0.12
CA CYS A 59 -3.49 2.12 1.28
C CYS A 59 -3.85 2.97 2.49
N ILE A 60 -3.94 2.36 3.66
CA ILE A 60 -4.15 3.06 4.94
C ILE A 60 -2.84 3.00 5.70
N ILE A 61 -2.33 4.16 6.07
CA ILE A 61 -1.03 4.28 6.71
C ILE A 61 -1.20 5.17 7.95
N ASP A 62 -0.67 4.70 9.07
CA ASP A 62 -0.59 5.50 10.29
C ASP A 62 0.20 6.80 10.00
N PRO A 63 -0.30 7.99 10.38
CA PRO A 63 0.35 9.26 10.06
C PRO A 63 1.77 9.39 10.64
N GLU A 64 2.11 8.66 11.69
CA GLU A 64 3.46 8.65 12.28
C GLU A 64 4.42 7.68 11.53
N ASN A 65 3.89 6.79 10.68
CA ASN A 65 4.68 5.83 9.90
C ASN A 65 5.32 6.46 8.65
N THR A 66 6.29 7.33 8.90
CA THR A 66 7.04 8.07 7.86
C THR A 66 7.69 7.13 6.83
N ALA A 67 8.14 5.94 7.25
CA ALA A 67 8.75 4.97 6.35
C ALA A 67 7.76 4.47 5.28
N SER A 68 6.53 4.11 5.69
CA SER A 68 5.50 3.64 4.76
C SER A 68 4.92 4.78 3.93
N LEU A 69 4.78 5.98 4.50
CA LEU A 69 4.39 7.18 3.74
C LEU A 69 5.36 7.45 2.59
N ASN A 70 6.67 7.32 2.83
CA ASN A 70 7.69 7.45 1.79
C ASN A 70 7.61 6.37 0.71
N VAL A 71 7.30 5.11 1.09
CA VAL A 71 7.10 4.02 0.13
C VAL A 71 5.87 4.31 -0.75
N ALA A 72 4.76 4.70 -0.14
CA ALA A 72 3.53 5.04 -0.85
C ALA A 72 3.75 6.18 -1.86
N ALA A 73 4.41 7.27 -1.43
CA ALA A 73 4.73 8.40 -2.30
C ALA A 73 5.62 8.00 -3.48
N LYS A 74 6.68 7.20 -3.24
CA LYS A 74 7.56 6.69 -4.31
C LYS A 74 6.82 5.80 -5.31
N CYS A 75 5.76 5.13 -4.87
CA CYS A 75 4.92 4.28 -5.71
C CYS A 75 3.76 5.04 -6.37
N GLY A 76 3.68 6.37 -6.21
CA GLY A 76 2.68 7.22 -6.87
C GLY A 76 1.38 7.42 -6.10
N TYR A 77 1.25 6.88 -4.88
CA TYR A 77 0.10 7.19 -4.03
C TYR A 77 0.12 8.65 -3.57
N ARG A 78 -1.07 9.19 -3.33
CA ARG A 78 -1.30 10.53 -2.79
C ARG A 78 -2.28 10.44 -1.63
N GLU A 79 -2.07 11.24 -0.60
CA GLU A 79 -3.02 11.37 0.50
C GLU A 79 -4.31 12.01 -0.02
N VAL A 80 -5.44 11.36 0.24
CA VAL A 80 -6.78 11.85 -0.14
C VAL A 80 -7.69 12.09 1.07
N LEU A 81 -7.31 11.56 2.23
CA LEU A 81 -8.05 11.67 3.48
C LEU A 81 -7.09 11.47 4.66
N ARG A 82 -7.32 12.23 5.72
CA ARG A 82 -6.72 12.05 7.04
C ARG A 82 -7.83 12.19 8.08
N THR A 83 -7.84 11.29 9.07
CA THR A 83 -8.83 11.25 10.16
C THR A 83 -8.12 11.23 11.49
#